data_AF-A0A8T3ZXD7-F1
#
_entry.id   AF-A0A8T3ZXD7-F1
#
_cell.length_a   1.000
_cell.length_b   1.000
_cell.length_c   1.000
_cell.angle_alpha   90.00
_cell.angle_beta   90.00
_cell.angle_gamma   90.00
#
_symmetry.space_group_name_H-M   'P 1'
#
loop_
_entity.id
_entity.type
_entity.pdbx_description
1 polymer ?
#
loop_
_entity_poly.entity_id
_entity_poly.type
_entity_poly.pdbx_seq_one_letter_code
_entity_poly.pdbx_strand_id
1 'polypeptide(L)'
;MAGINFFEHFQGIAFGLMDGIVTLLGILIGVSEATGNAKIVIVSGLIGGIANSFGNAIGFYTSESAERGMQLRFYEKKKKRDGTEYLHTHSDIIQSALLSFFSSLLALFIPTLPFFLVDKIGNAMVLCVVLSISLLFFLGYYIGSIYRWNAWKSGIRYVLIGLIGAAVGFLAGDALKHLILGA
;
A
#
# COMPACT_ATOMS: atom_id res chain seq x y z
N MET A 1 -10.00 8.54 25.43
CA MET A 1 -10.42 8.96 24.08
C MET A 1 -9.25 9.38 23.18
N ALA A 2 -8.26 10.15 23.64
CA ALA A 2 -7.12 10.59 22.80
C ALA A 2 -6.29 9.45 22.14
N GLY A 3 -6.16 8.30 22.78
CA GLY A 3 -5.44 7.15 22.20
C GLY A 3 -6.18 6.45 21.06
N ILE A 4 -7.51 6.50 21.01
CA ILE A 4 -8.32 5.76 20.03
C ILE A 4 -8.24 6.43 18.67
N ASN A 5 -8.41 7.76 18.63
CA ASN A 5 -8.28 8.54 17.40
C ASN A 5 -6.88 8.35 16.77
N PHE A 6 -5.82 8.26 17.58
CA PHE A 6 -4.47 8.01 17.07
C PHE A 6 -4.36 6.69 16.29
N PHE A 7 -4.94 5.60 16.81
CA PHE A 7 -4.90 4.30 16.13
C PHE A 7 -5.71 4.29 14.82
N GLU A 8 -6.87 4.94 14.79
CA GLU A 8 -7.70 5.04 13.57
C GLU A 8 -6.95 5.78 12.44
N HIS A 9 -6.39 6.95 12.75
CA HIS A 9 -5.61 7.72 11.78
C HIS A 9 -4.36 6.94 11.33
N PHE A 10 -3.70 6.23 12.25
CA PHE A 10 -2.54 5.41 11.94
C PHE A 10 -2.86 4.24 11.03
N GLN A 11 -4.05 3.63 11.16
CA GLN A 11 -4.50 2.54 10.29
C GLN A 11 -4.56 2.98 8.83
N GLY A 12 -5.14 4.15 8.55
CA GLY A 12 -5.17 4.72 7.20
C GLY A 12 -3.77 4.96 6.64
N ILE A 13 -2.87 5.53 7.43
CA ILE A 13 -1.46 5.78 7.02
C ILE A 13 -0.74 4.46 6.70
N ALA A 14 -0.82 3.50 7.62
CA ALA A 14 -0.14 2.21 7.49
C ALA A 14 -0.65 1.43 6.26
N PHE A 15 -1.97 1.45 6.03
CA PHE A 15 -2.58 0.83 4.86
C PHE A 15 -2.09 1.48 3.56
N GLY A 16 -2.15 2.80 3.47
CA GLY A 16 -1.75 3.53 2.27
C GLY A 16 -0.25 3.39 1.95
N LEU A 17 0.63 3.47 2.95
CA LEU A 17 2.07 3.24 2.74
C LEU A 17 2.36 1.82 2.26
N MET A 18 1.76 0.82 2.91
CA MET A 18 2.01 -0.58 2.60
C MET A 18 1.52 -0.94 1.19
N ASP A 19 0.28 -0.60 0.87
CA ASP A 19 -0.26 -0.84 -0.47
C ASP A 19 0.51 -0.06 -1.53
N GLY A 20 0.75 1.25 -1.30
CA GLY A 20 1.48 2.10 -2.25
C GLY A 20 2.85 1.55 -2.61
N ILE A 21 3.64 1.10 -1.63
CA ILE A 21 4.97 0.52 -1.89
C ILE A 21 4.86 -0.81 -2.65
N VAL A 22 3.98 -1.72 -2.22
CA VAL A 22 3.86 -3.06 -2.83
C VAL A 22 3.34 -2.96 -4.26
N THR A 23 2.28 -2.20 -4.48
CA THR A 23 1.65 -2.02 -5.79
C THR A 23 2.61 -1.36 -6.77
N LEU A 24 3.32 -0.30 -6.36
CA LEU A 24 4.28 0.35 -7.25
C LEU A 24 5.51 -0.48 -7.51
N LEU A 25 6.00 -1.22 -6.51
CA LEU A 25 7.07 -2.18 -6.77
C LEU A 25 6.64 -3.18 -7.87
N GLY A 26 5.43 -3.74 -7.79
CA GLY A 26 4.91 -4.62 -8.84
C GLY A 26 4.84 -3.95 -10.22
N ILE A 27 4.28 -2.73 -10.30
CA ILE A 27 4.16 -1.98 -11.56
C ILE A 27 5.54 -1.66 -12.15
N LEU A 28 6.45 -1.10 -11.35
CA LEU A 28 7.75 -0.66 -11.84
C LEU A 28 8.58 -1.83 -12.34
N ILE A 29 8.57 -2.97 -11.62
CA ILE A 29 9.27 -4.19 -12.03
C ILE A 29 8.66 -4.79 -13.29
N GLY A 30 7.33 -4.93 -13.33
CA GLY A 30 6.65 -5.51 -14.49
C GLY A 30 6.81 -4.69 -15.76
N VAL A 31 6.65 -3.36 -15.67
CA VAL A 31 6.83 -2.47 -16.84
C VAL A 31 8.30 -2.40 -17.25
N SER A 32 9.22 -2.44 -16.29
CA SER A 32 10.66 -2.48 -16.57
C SER A 32 11.03 -3.73 -17.36
N GLU A 33 10.54 -4.90 -16.93
CA GLU A 33 10.78 -6.16 -17.64
C GLU A 33 10.12 -6.16 -19.02
N ALA A 34 8.88 -5.69 -19.12
CA ALA A 34 8.14 -5.70 -20.37
C ALA A 34 8.77 -4.79 -21.44
N THR A 35 9.24 -3.60 -21.04
CA THR A 35 9.55 -2.53 -22.02
C THR A 35 11.03 -2.20 -22.14
N GLY A 36 11.84 -2.48 -21.12
CA GLY A 36 13.24 -2.07 -21.09
C GLY A 36 13.47 -0.55 -21.11
N ASN A 37 12.42 0.28 -20.97
CA ASN A 37 12.51 1.73 -21.15
C ASN A 37 12.13 2.50 -19.88
N ALA A 38 13.11 3.16 -19.26
CA ALA A 38 12.93 3.92 -18.02
C ALA A 38 11.85 5.02 -18.12
N LYS A 39 11.70 5.67 -19.29
CA LYS A 39 10.67 6.72 -19.45
C LYS A 39 9.26 6.14 -19.37
N ILE A 40 9.04 4.96 -19.96
CA ILE A 40 7.75 4.27 -19.90
C ILE A 40 7.49 3.81 -18.47
N VAL A 41 8.50 3.25 -17.79
CA VAL A 41 8.40 2.83 -16.39
C VAL A 41 8.00 3.99 -15.48
N ILE A 42 8.63 5.15 -15.63
CA ILE A 42 8.30 6.34 -14.84
C ILE A 42 6.85 6.77 -15.09
N VAL A 43 6.44 6.92 -16.35
CA VAL A 43 5.09 7.38 -16.69
C VAL A 43 4.04 6.40 -16.17
N SER A 44 4.24 5.11 -16.38
CA SER A 44 3.34 4.06 -15.89
C SER A 44 3.29 4.00 -14.36
N GLY A 45 4.43 4.12 -13.69
CA GLY A 45 4.51 4.18 -12.23
C GLY A 45 3.79 5.39 -11.66
N LEU A 46 4.00 6.58 -12.23
CA LEU A 46 3.33 7.80 -11.76
C LEU A 46 1.81 7.73 -11.95
N ILE A 47 1.34 7.38 -13.15
CA ILE A 47 -0.09 7.26 -13.44
C ILE A 47 -0.72 6.15 -12.58
N GLY A 48 -0.08 4.98 -12.56
CA GLY A 48 -0.54 3.83 -11.80
C GLY A 48 -0.61 4.10 -10.30
N GLY A 49 0.40 4.76 -9.73
CA GLY A 49 0.41 5.08 -8.30
C GLY A 49 -0.57 6.17 -7.90
N ILE A 50 -0.81 7.18 -8.73
CA ILE A 50 -1.87 8.18 -8.49
C ILE A 50 -3.25 7.50 -8.54
N ALA A 51 -3.49 6.69 -9.57
CA ALA A 51 -4.74 5.94 -9.71
C ALA A 51 -4.95 4.98 -8.52
N ASN A 52 -3.89 4.28 -8.11
CA ASN A 52 -3.90 3.41 -6.94
C ASN A 52 -4.22 4.17 -5.65
N SER A 53 -3.61 5.33 -5.43
CA SER A 53 -3.85 6.15 -4.24
C SER A 53 -5.32 6.56 -4.15
N PHE A 54 -5.92 6.97 -5.26
CA PHE A 54 -7.34 7.32 -5.32
C PHE A 54 -8.25 6.10 -5.09
N GLY A 55 -7.93 4.97 -5.74
CA GLY A 55 -8.63 3.70 -5.54
C GLY A 55 -8.59 3.22 -4.09
N ASN A 56 -7.43 3.30 -3.44
CA ASN A 56 -7.25 2.96 -2.03
C ASN A 56 -8.08 3.84 -1.11
N ALA A 57 -8.12 5.15 -1.35
CA ALA A 57 -8.90 6.07 -0.53
C ALA A 57 -10.40 5.74 -0.57
N ILE A 58 -10.94 5.53 -1.77
CA ILE A 58 -12.35 5.18 -1.98
C ILE A 58 -12.64 3.79 -1.43
N GLY A 59 -11.77 2.81 -1.70
CA GLY A 59 -11.90 1.44 -1.24
C GLY A 59 -11.92 1.39 0.29
N PHE A 60 -10.95 2.03 0.94
CA PHE A 60 -10.86 2.13 2.39
C PHE A 60 -12.11 2.80 2.99
N TYR A 61 -12.52 3.96 2.47
CA TYR A 61 -13.74 4.65 2.93
C TYR A 61 -14.98 3.75 2.81
N THR A 62 -15.13 3.07 1.68
CA THR A 62 -16.31 2.23 1.40
C THR A 62 -16.33 1.01 2.32
N SER A 63 -15.18 0.36 2.52
CA SER A 63 -15.04 -0.79 3.42
C SER A 63 -15.34 -0.42 4.87
N GLU A 64 -14.74 0.65 5.39
CA GLU A 64 -14.98 1.12 6.75
C GLU A 64 -16.42 1.61 6.96
N SER A 65 -17.00 2.28 5.96
CA SER A 65 -18.41 2.72 6.01
C SER A 65 -19.36 1.52 6.05
N ALA A 66 -19.07 0.46 5.29
CA ALA A 66 -19.85 -0.77 5.29
C ALA A 66 -19.72 -1.52 6.62
N GLU A 67 -18.51 -1.61 7.18
CA GLU A 67 -18.26 -2.22 8.49
C GLU A 67 -19.01 -1.47 9.60
N ARG A 68 -18.92 -0.13 9.62
CA ARG A 68 -19.67 0.71 10.56
C ARG A 68 -21.19 0.53 10.43
N GLY A 69 -21.70 0.46 9.21
CA GLY A 69 -23.13 0.21 8.96
C GLY A 69 -23.60 -1.13 9.52
N MET A 70 -22.74 -2.16 9.43
CA MET A 70 -22.98 -3.48 10.03
C MET A 70 -22.91 -3.43 11.55
N GLN A 71 -21.88 -2.78 12.12
CA GLN A 71 -21.72 -2.61 13.57
C GLN A 71 -22.95 -1.92 14.19
N LEU A 72 -23.49 -0.88 13.55
CA LEU A 72 -24.73 -0.22 13.98
C LEU A 72 -25.93 -1.18 14.04
N ARG A 73 -26.13 -2.00 12.99
CA ARG A 73 -27.23 -2.98 12.95
C ARG A 73 -27.09 -4.08 14.00
N PHE A 74 -25.87 -4.56 14.25
CA PHE A 74 -25.61 -5.52 15.32
C PHE A 74 -25.75 -4.88 16.69
N TYR A 75 -25.31 -3.62 16.85
CA TYR A 75 -25.44 -2.86 18.09
C TYR A 75 -26.89 -2.60 18.45
N GLU A 76 -27.76 -2.21 17.51
CA GLU A 76 -29.20 -2.06 17.78
C GLU A 76 -29.86 -3.36 18.28
N LYS A 77 -29.41 -4.52 17.77
CA LYS A 77 -29.85 -5.83 18.28
C LYS A 77 -29.26 -6.15 19.67
N LYS A 78 -28.01 -5.75 19.95
CA LYS A 78 -27.28 -5.99 21.21
C LYS A 78 -27.63 -5.00 22.33
N LYS A 79 -28.07 -3.77 22.03
CA LYS A 79 -28.45 -2.71 22.98
C LYS A 79 -29.64 -3.13 23.86
N LYS A 80 -30.33 -4.23 23.53
CA LYS A 80 -31.23 -4.94 24.44
C LYS A 80 -30.51 -5.67 25.60
N ARG A 81 -29.18 -5.71 25.68
CA ARG A 81 -28.42 -6.53 26.64
C ARG A 81 -27.19 -5.90 27.29
N ASP A 82 -26.41 -5.04 26.63
CA ASP A 82 -25.24 -4.42 27.29
C ASP A 82 -24.72 -3.20 26.51
N GLY A 83 -24.12 -2.23 27.21
CA GLY A 83 -23.86 -0.89 26.66
C GLY A 83 -22.44 -0.40 26.87
N THR A 84 -21.49 -0.85 26.03
CA THR A 84 -20.17 -0.21 25.82
C THR A 84 -19.49 -0.82 24.57
N GLU A 85 -19.95 -0.52 23.35
CA GLU A 85 -19.22 -0.88 22.12
C GLU A 85 -18.87 0.37 21.32
N TYR A 86 -17.63 0.39 20.82
CA TYR A 86 -17.03 1.50 20.07
C TYR A 86 -17.68 1.63 18.70
N LEU A 87 -18.03 2.86 18.32
CA LEU A 87 -18.61 3.15 17.02
C LEU A 87 -17.71 4.16 16.32
N HIS A 88 -17.07 3.76 15.22
CA HIS A 88 -16.29 4.68 14.40
C HIS A 88 -17.14 5.89 14.02
N THR A 89 -16.59 7.11 14.09
CA THR A 89 -17.33 8.29 13.63
C THR A 89 -17.19 8.38 12.11
N HIS A 90 -18.19 8.93 11.41
CA HIS A 90 -18.07 9.22 9.98
C HIS A 90 -16.83 10.09 9.66
N SER A 91 -16.50 11.02 10.55
CA SER A 91 -15.34 11.89 10.40
C SER A 91 -14.03 11.09 10.45
N ASP A 92 -13.92 10.10 11.34
CA ASP A 92 -12.71 9.31 11.53
C ASP A 92 -12.42 8.44 10.30
N ILE A 93 -13.48 7.89 9.68
CA ILE A 93 -13.38 7.12 8.43
C ILE A 93 -12.88 8.00 7.28
N ILE A 94 -13.43 9.20 7.12
CA ILE A 94 -13.01 10.12 6.06
C ILE A 94 -11.56 10.56 6.27
N GLN A 95 -11.17 10.88 7.50
CA GLN A 95 -9.79 11.26 7.83
C GLN A 95 -8.81 10.12 7.54
N SER A 96 -9.15 8.90 7.92
CA SER A 96 -8.33 7.71 7.66
C SER A 96 -8.21 7.40 6.17
N ALA A 97 -9.30 7.55 5.41
CA ALA A 97 -9.28 7.40 3.95
C ALA A 97 -8.40 8.47 3.28
N LEU A 98 -8.48 9.73 3.70
CA LEU A 98 -7.62 10.80 3.21
C LEU A 98 -6.15 10.57 3.57
N LEU A 99 -5.88 10.12 4.80
CA LEU A 99 -4.53 9.77 5.21
C LEU A 99 -3.97 8.60 4.39
N SER A 100 -4.79 7.59 4.07
CA SER A 100 -4.43 6.50 3.16
C SER A 100 -4.10 7.01 1.76
N PHE A 101 -4.89 7.94 1.22
CA PHE A 101 -4.63 8.60 -0.07
C PHE A 101 -3.24 9.25 -0.10
N PHE A 102 -2.98 10.17 0.84
CA PHE A 102 -1.71 10.92 0.85
C PHE A 102 -0.52 10.03 1.17
N SER A 103 -0.71 9.01 2.01
CA SER A 103 0.32 8.03 2.34
C SER A 103 0.70 7.18 1.12
N SER A 104 -0.30 6.70 0.37
CA SER A 104 -0.07 5.98 -0.90
C SER A 104 0.65 6.86 -1.93
N LEU A 105 0.28 8.14 -2.00
CA LEU A 105 0.90 9.11 -2.90
C LEU A 105 2.35 9.42 -2.50
N LEU A 106 2.64 9.45 -1.20
CA LEU A 106 4.00 9.65 -0.70
C LEU A 106 4.87 8.42 -0.98
N ALA A 107 4.30 7.23 -0.79
CA ALA A 107 4.93 5.95 -1.09
C ALA A 107 5.34 5.82 -2.57
N LEU A 108 4.76 6.62 -3.46
CA LEU A 108 5.11 6.61 -4.89
C LEU A 108 6.50 7.14 -5.20
N PHE A 109 6.97 8.14 -4.46
CA PHE A 109 8.21 8.81 -4.84
C PHE A 109 9.44 7.94 -4.61
N ILE A 110 9.48 7.20 -3.50
CA ILE A 110 10.71 6.51 -3.09
C ILE A 110 11.08 5.34 -4.02
N PRO A 111 10.15 4.42 -4.37
CA PRO A 111 10.44 3.34 -5.32
C PRO A 111 10.69 3.83 -6.75
N THR A 112 10.09 4.95 -7.14
CA THR A 112 10.23 5.49 -8.51
C THR A 112 11.56 6.24 -8.70
N LEU A 113 12.13 6.78 -7.63
CA LEU A 113 13.35 7.61 -7.66
C LEU A 113 14.53 7.01 -8.44
N PRO A 114 14.88 5.71 -8.31
CA PRO A 114 16.01 5.13 -9.02
C PRO A 114 15.92 5.23 -10.54
N PHE A 115 14.70 5.19 -11.09
CA PHE A 115 14.48 5.27 -12.54
C PHE A 115 14.73 6.68 -13.09
N PHE A 116 14.69 7.72 -12.26
CA PHE A 116 15.07 9.08 -12.65
C PHE A 116 16.58 9.32 -12.63
N LEU A 117 17.31 8.61 -11.76
CA LEU A 117 18.71 8.90 -11.46
C LEU A 117 19.70 7.97 -12.16
N VAL A 118 19.26 6.78 -12.57
CA VAL A 118 20.15 5.72 -13.07
C VAL A 118 19.82 5.39 -14.52
N ASP A 119 20.80 5.60 -15.40
CA ASP A 119 20.63 5.39 -16.85
C ASP A 119 20.41 3.92 -17.24
N LYS A 120 21.08 3.00 -16.53
CA LYS A 120 20.95 1.55 -16.79
C LYS A 120 19.73 1.00 -16.07
N ILE A 121 18.75 0.54 -16.86
CA ILE A 121 17.48 0.06 -16.32
C ILE A 121 17.63 -1.10 -15.32
N GLY A 122 18.53 -2.05 -15.58
CA GLY A 122 18.78 -3.16 -14.64
C GLY A 122 19.27 -2.67 -13.27
N ASN A 123 20.14 -1.66 -13.25
CA ASN A 123 20.63 -1.07 -11.99
C ASN A 123 19.52 -0.27 -11.28
N ALA A 124 18.72 0.48 -12.04
CA ALA A 124 17.56 1.20 -11.49
C ALA A 124 16.56 0.22 -10.84
N MET A 125 16.32 -0.93 -11.49
CA MET A 125 15.42 -1.98 -11.02
C MET A 125 15.89 -2.58 -9.70
N VAL A 126 17.18 -2.95 -9.60
CA VAL A 126 17.77 -3.47 -8.36
C VAL A 126 17.66 -2.45 -7.22
N LEU A 127 17.98 -1.18 -7.47
CA LEU A 127 17.86 -0.13 -6.46
C LEU A 127 16.40 0.09 -6.02
N CYS A 128 15.44 0.05 -6.95
CA CYS A 128 14.01 0.12 -6.64
C CYS A 128 13.59 -1.01 -5.69
N VAL A 129 14.01 -2.25 -5.98
CA VAL A 129 13.73 -3.41 -5.12
C VAL A 129 14.36 -3.23 -3.74
N VAL A 130 15.65 -2.90 -3.67
CA VAL A 130 16.37 -2.74 -2.39
C VAL A 130 15.74 -1.64 -1.53
N LEU A 131 15.43 -0.49 -2.11
CA LEU A 131 14.76 0.61 -1.39
C LEU A 131 13.37 0.19 -0.91
N SER A 132 12.57 -0.44 -1.77
CA SER A 132 11.20 -0.85 -1.42
C SER A 132 11.20 -1.91 -0.31
N ILE A 133 12.08 -2.91 -0.39
CA ILE A 133 12.26 -3.93 0.66
C ILE A 133 12.67 -3.28 1.97
N SER A 134 13.61 -2.33 1.93
CA SER A 134 14.06 -1.62 3.13
C SER A 134 12.92 -0.84 3.77
N LEU A 135 12.14 -0.10 2.98
CA LEU A 135 10.98 0.63 3.46
C LEU A 135 9.92 -0.29 4.05
N LEU A 136 9.59 -1.40 3.37
CA LEU A 136 8.61 -2.38 3.87
C LEU A 136 9.08 -3.02 5.18
N PHE A 137 10.37 -3.31 5.31
CA PHE A 137 10.94 -3.84 6.54
C PHE A 137 10.77 -2.86 7.70
N PHE A 138 11.19 -1.60 7.52
CA PHE A 138 11.07 -0.58 8.55
C PHE A 138 9.61 -0.25 8.87
N LEU A 139 8.74 -0.18 7.86
CA LEU A 139 7.30 0.04 8.03
C LEU A 139 6.68 -1.11 8.83
N GLY A 140 6.95 -2.36 8.45
CA GLY A 140 6.46 -3.54 9.16
C GLY A 140 7.01 -3.66 10.58
N TYR A 141 8.29 -3.31 10.79
CA TYR A 141 8.90 -3.25 12.11
C TYR A 141 8.19 -2.22 13.00
N TYR A 142 7.96 -1.01 12.48
CA TYR A 142 7.32 0.08 13.21
C TYR A 142 5.86 -0.25 13.57
N ILE A 143 5.09 -0.75 12.59
CA ILE A 143 3.71 -1.21 12.81
C ILE A 143 3.69 -2.34 13.85
N GLY A 144 4.55 -3.34 13.72
CA GLY A 144 4.61 -4.45 14.66
C GLY A 144 4.93 -4.01 16.09
N SER A 145 5.79 -3.00 16.25
CA SER A 145 6.11 -2.42 17.55
C SER A 145 4.91 -1.69 18.18
N ILE A 146 4.14 -0.93 17.39
CA ILE A 146 2.96 -0.21 17.86
C ILE A 146 1.89 -1.18 18.39
N TYR A 147 1.64 -2.27 17.67
CA TYR A 147 0.64 -3.28 18.05
C TYR A 147 1.14 -4.28 19.12
N ARG A 148 2.33 -4.05 19.71
CA ARG A 148 2.98 -4.93 20.69
C ARG A 148 3.16 -6.38 20.20
N TRP A 149 3.30 -6.56 18.89
CA TRP A 149 3.68 -7.82 18.26
C TRP A 149 5.20 -7.93 18.16
N ASN A 150 5.71 -9.09 17.71
CA ASN A 150 7.14 -9.24 17.43
C ASN A 150 7.54 -8.40 16.20
N ALA A 151 8.06 -7.19 16.42
CA ALA A 151 8.43 -6.23 15.38
C ALA A 151 9.29 -6.81 14.25
N TRP A 152 10.29 -7.63 14.58
CA TRP A 152 11.15 -8.28 13.60
C TRP A 152 10.38 -9.24 12.67
N LYS A 153 9.43 -10.02 13.24
CA LYS A 153 8.58 -10.93 12.46
C LYS A 153 7.63 -10.13 11.56
N SER A 154 7.12 -9.01 12.03
CA SER A 154 6.28 -8.10 11.23
C SER A 154 7.06 -7.49 10.07
N GLY A 155 8.28 -7.01 10.30
CA GLY A 155 9.15 -6.49 9.24
C GLY A 155 9.41 -7.53 8.14
N ILE A 156 9.78 -8.76 8.52
CA ILE A 156 9.97 -9.86 7.56
C ILE A 156 8.68 -10.16 6.79
N ARG A 157 7.53 -10.20 7.47
CA ARG A 157 6.23 -10.46 6.82
C ARG A 157 5.93 -9.44 5.72
N TYR A 158 6.20 -8.16 5.98
CA TYR A 158 5.95 -7.09 5.01
C TYR A 158 6.90 -7.18 3.82
N VAL A 159 8.17 -7.51 4.06
CA VAL A 159 9.14 -7.81 2.98
C VAL A 159 8.66 -8.96 2.10
N LEU A 160 8.17 -10.06 2.70
CA LEU A 160 7.67 -11.20 1.94
C LEU A 160 6.47 -10.81 1.05
N ILE A 161 5.54 -10.01 1.56
CA ILE A 161 4.41 -9.50 0.78
C ILE A 161 4.91 -8.65 -0.41
N GLY A 162 5.87 -7.76 -0.18
CA GLY A 162 6.48 -6.96 -1.23
C GLY A 162 7.20 -7.79 -2.29
N LEU A 163 7.97 -8.80 -1.88
CA LEU A 163 8.66 -9.71 -2.80
C LEU A 163 7.67 -10.52 -3.64
N ILE A 164 6.55 -10.97 -3.06
CA ILE A 164 5.47 -11.62 -3.81
C ILE A 164 4.88 -10.65 -4.83
N GLY A 165 4.57 -9.42 -4.43
CA GLY A 165 4.07 -8.38 -5.35
C GLY A 165 5.04 -8.09 -6.50
N ALA A 166 6.34 -7.99 -6.20
CA ALA A 166 7.38 -7.81 -7.21
C ALA A 166 7.46 -9.00 -8.18
N ALA A 167 7.39 -10.24 -7.65
CA ALA A 167 7.40 -11.45 -8.47
C ALA A 167 6.17 -11.53 -9.38
N VAL A 168 4.98 -11.22 -8.85
CA VAL A 168 3.74 -11.15 -9.65
C VAL A 168 3.86 -10.10 -10.75
N GLY A 169 4.36 -8.91 -10.42
CA GLY A 169 4.60 -7.84 -11.39
C GLY A 169 5.59 -8.25 -12.48
N PHE A 170 6.72 -8.85 -12.11
CA PHE A 170 7.72 -9.37 -13.03
C PHE A 170 7.13 -10.41 -13.98
N LEU A 171 6.45 -11.43 -13.45
CA LEU A 171 5.84 -12.50 -14.25
C LEU A 171 4.75 -11.97 -15.20
N ALA A 172 3.94 -11.00 -14.73
CA ALA A 172 2.96 -10.35 -15.57
C ALA A 172 3.64 -9.54 -16.69
N GLY A 173 4.72 -8.80 -16.37
CA GLY A 173 5.51 -8.05 -17.34
C GLY A 173 6.12 -8.95 -18.41
N ASP A 174 6.77 -10.04 -18.00
CA ASP A 174 7.37 -11.05 -18.88
C ASP A 174 6.32 -11.72 -19.79
N ALA A 175 5.18 -12.12 -19.24
CA ALA A 175 4.08 -12.67 -20.03
C ALA A 175 3.55 -11.67 -21.07
N LEU A 176 3.36 -10.40 -20.68
CA LEU A 176 2.87 -9.36 -21.59
C LEU A 176 3.91 -8.98 -22.65
N LYS A 177 5.20 -9.06 -22.35
CA LYS A 177 6.29 -8.88 -23.32
C LYS A 177 6.18 -9.89 -24.45
N HIS A 178 6.05 -11.17 -24.12
CA HIS A 178 5.88 -12.23 -25.12
C HIS A 178 4.54 -12.14 -25.86
N LEU A 179 3.45 -11.80 -25.15
CA LEU A 179 2.11 -11.77 -25.74
C LEU A 179 1.86 -10.57 -26.65
N ILE A 180 2.28 -9.37 -26.23
CA ILE A 180 1.94 -8.10 -26.90
C ILE A 180 3.10 -7.59 -27.74
N LEU A 181 4.33 -7.68 -27.21
CA LEU A 181 5.51 -7.10 -27.88
C LEU A 181 6.20 -8.10 -28.82
N GLY A 182 5.81 -9.39 -28.76
CA GLY A 182 6.25 -10.42 -29.70
C GLY A 182 7.76 -10.70 -29.68
N ALA A 183 8.42 -10.38 -28.57
CA ALA A 183 9.84 -10.64 -28.34
C ALA A 183 10.09 -12.06 -27.83
#